data_AF-A0AAW9W8E7-F1
#
_entry.id   AF-A0AAW9W8E7-F1
#
_cell.length_a   1.000
_cell.length_b   1.000
_cell.length_c   1.000
_cell.angle_alpha   90.00
_cell.angle_beta   90.00
_cell.angle_gamma   90.00
#
_symmetry.space_group_name_H-M   'P 1'
#
loop_
_entity.id
_entity.type
_entity.pdbx_description
1 polymer ?
#
loop_
_entity_poly.entity_id
_entity_poly.type
_entity_poly.pdbx_seq_one_letter_code
_entity_poly.pdbx_strand_id
1 'polypeptide(L)'
;PNVTIFNGIHYLVDVDNELVETSQVLLDVNHGEKTEDIINQFARLGKTILSFENTKTYEVGQEAYAVDQVQAMIEKLREISK
;
A
#
# COMPACT_ATOMS: atom_id res chain seq x y z
N PRO A 1 -11.23 -9.01 15.47
CA PRO A 1 -11.13 -8.64 14.04
C PRO A 1 -10.08 -7.53 13.83
N ASN A 2 -9.21 -7.67 12.83
CA ASN A 2 -8.10 -6.75 12.53
C ASN A 2 -8.12 -6.24 11.07
N VAL A 3 -9.22 -6.45 10.36
CA VAL A 3 -9.40 -6.07 8.95
C VAL A 3 -10.74 -5.37 8.82
N THR A 4 -10.74 -4.22 8.15
CA THR A 4 -11.94 -3.46 7.76
C THR A 4 -12.01 -3.45 6.23
N ILE A 5 -13.17 -3.73 5.66
CA ILE A 5 -13.38 -3.78 4.21
C ILE A 5 -14.26 -2.60 3.81
N PHE A 6 -13.80 -1.84 2.82
CA PHE A 6 -14.55 -0.77 2.19
C PHE A 6 -14.98 -1.21 0.79
N ASN A 7 -16.29 -1.31 0.55
CA ASN A 7 -16.85 -1.72 -0.74
C ASN A 7 -17.47 -0.52 -1.47
N GLY A 8 -17.36 -0.49 -2.80
CA GLY A 8 -18.01 0.55 -3.62
C GLY A 8 -17.42 1.95 -3.46
N ILE A 9 -16.20 2.06 -2.94
CA ILE A 9 -15.51 3.34 -2.72
C ILE A 9 -14.75 3.87 -3.95
N HIS A 10 -14.87 3.16 -5.08
CA HIS A 10 -14.21 3.56 -6.32
C HIS A 10 -14.67 4.97 -6.71
N TYR A 11 -13.72 5.88 -6.93
CA TYR A 11 -13.92 7.32 -7.18
C TYR A 11 -14.36 8.19 -5.99
N LEU A 12 -14.41 7.67 -4.76
CA LEU A 12 -14.68 8.47 -3.57
C LEU A 12 -13.38 9.11 -3.05
N VAL A 13 -13.03 10.27 -3.62
CA VAL A 13 -11.80 11.02 -3.31
C VAL A 13 -11.65 11.30 -1.81
N ASP A 14 -12.73 11.60 -1.09
CA ASP A 14 -12.69 11.86 0.35
C ASP A 14 -12.25 10.62 1.15
N VAL A 15 -12.66 9.42 0.71
CA VAL A 15 -12.26 8.16 1.34
C VAL A 15 -10.79 7.86 1.06
N ASP A 16 -10.33 8.08 -0.17
CA ASP A 16 -8.90 7.94 -0.51
C ASP A 16 -8.04 8.88 0.34
N ASN A 17 -8.47 10.14 0.51
CA ASN A 17 -7.78 11.11 1.35
C ASN A 17 -7.74 10.68 2.82
N GLU A 18 -8.85 10.19 3.38
CA GLU A 18 -8.91 9.69 4.76
C GLU A 18 -8.00 8.47 4.95
N LEU A 19 -8.02 7.51 4.00
CA LEU A 19 -7.16 6.34 4.03
C LEU A 19 -5.68 6.74 3.95
N VAL A 20 -5.34 7.69 3.07
CA VAL A 20 -4.00 8.26 2.97
C VAL A 20 -3.61 8.92 4.28
N GLU A 21 -4.45 9.74 4.89
CA GLU A 21 -4.14 10.46 6.13
C GLU A 21 -3.88 9.51 7.30
N THR A 22 -4.79 8.56 7.50
CA THR A 22 -4.84 7.68 8.68
C THR A 22 -3.88 6.50 8.62
N SER A 23 -3.47 6.08 7.41
CA SER A 23 -2.60 4.92 7.23
C SER A 23 -1.12 5.29 7.29
N GLN A 24 -0.29 4.41 7.84
CA GLN A 24 1.17 4.56 7.89
C GLN A 24 1.85 3.90 6.68
N VAL A 25 1.26 2.83 6.15
CA VAL A 25 1.84 1.99 5.10
C VAL A 25 0.78 1.65 4.06
N LEU A 26 1.16 1.69 2.78
CA LEU A 26 0.38 1.13 1.68
C LEU A 26 0.95 -0.23 1.28
N LEU A 27 0.09 -1.25 1.21
CA LEU A 27 0.44 -2.57 0.71
C LEU A 27 -0.04 -2.72 -0.74
N ASP A 28 0.88 -2.61 -1.69
CA ASP A 28 0.61 -2.75 -3.12
C ASP A 28 0.63 -4.23 -3.56
N VAL A 29 -0.33 -5.01 -3.03
CA VAL A 29 -0.41 -6.48 -3.20
C VAL A 29 -1.51 -6.95 -4.14
N ASN A 30 -2.32 -6.02 -4.67
CA ASN A 30 -3.41 -6.36 -5.58
C ASN A 30 -2.87 -6.76 -6.96
N HIS A 31 -3.53 -7.70 -7.63
CA HIS A 31 -3.31 -7.98 -9.05
C HIS A 31 -4.33 -7.22 -9.91
N GLY A 32 -3.96 -6.90 -11.15
CA GLY A 32 -4.83 -6.20 -12.11
C GLY A 32 -4.59 -4.69 -12.17
N GLU A 33 -5.54 -3.98 -12.77
CA GLU A 33 -5.52 -2.51 -12.89
C GLU A 33 -5.66 -1.87 -11.51
N LYS A 34 -4.92 -0.78 -11.30
CA LYS A 34 -4.83 -0.08 -10.01
C LYS A 34 -5.01 1.41 -10.22
N THR A 35 -5.44 2.06 -9.16
CA THR A 35 -5.50 3.53 -9.13
C THR A 35 -4.12 4.08 -8.77
N GLU A 36 -3.45 4.71 -9.73
CA GLU A 36 -2.13 5.31 -9.53
C GLU A 36 -2.16 6.45 -8.50
N ASP A 37 -3.30 7.16 -8.38
CA ASP A 37 -3.43 8.35 -7.55
C ASP A 37 -3.13 8.08 -6.06
N ILE A 38 -3.63 7.00 -5.48
CA ILE A 38 -3.37 6.70 -4.07
C ILE A 38 -1.89 6.36 -3.83
N ILE A 39 -1.26 5.63 -4.76
CA ILE A 39 0.16 5.29 -4.67
C ILE A 39 1.01 6.56 -4.74
N ASN A 40 0.69 7.46 -5.68
CA ASN A 40 1.34 8.76 -5.83
C ASN A 40 1.17 9.64 -4.59
N GLN A 41 0.01 9.61 -3.93
CA GLN A 41 -0.20 10.35 -2.68
C GLN A 41 0.69 9.82 -1.55
N PHE A 42 0.77 8.50 -1.35
CA PHE A 42 1.68 7.91 -0.37
C PHE A 42 3.15 8.29 -0.65
N ALA A 43 3.58 8.20 -1.91
CA ALA A 43 4.94 8.52 -2.32
C ALA A 43 5.28 10.01 -2.06
N ARG A 44 4.38 10.93 -2.41
CA ARG A 44 4.54 12.37 -2.15
C ARG A 44 4.64 12.71 -0.68
N LEU A 45 3.92 12.00 0.18
CA LEU A 45 3.95 12.17 1.63
C LEU A 45 5.14 11.46 2.29
N GLY A 46 5.97 10.76 1.52
CA GLY A 46 7.09 9.97 2.05
C GLY A 46 6.64 8.80 2.91
N LYS A 47 5.39 8.33 2.73
CA LYS A 47 4.86 7.17 3.46
C LYS A 47 5.38 5.89 2.83
N THR A 48 5.58 4.86 3.64
CA THR A 48 6.13 3.59 3.18
C THR A 48 5.14 2.88 2.25
N ILE A 49 5.64 2.42 1.12
CA ILE A 49 4.89 1.58 0.17
C ILE A 49 5.64 0.26 0.04
N LEU A 50 4.98 -0.85 0.35
CA LEU A 50 5.53 -2.19 0.24
C LEU A 50 4.82 -2.94 -0.87
N SER A 51 5.56 -3.65 -1.72
CA SER A 51 5.01 -4.44 -2.82
C SER A 51 5.72 -5.78 -2.96
N PHE A 52 5.12 -6.73 -3.66
CA PHE A 52 5.85 -7.88 -4.19
C PHE A 52 6.27 -7.62 -5.65
N GLU A 53 7.36 -8.23 -6.10
CA GLU A 53 7.84 -8.10 -7.48
C GLU A 53 6.77 -8.46 -8.52
N ASN A 54 5.91 -9.43 -8.22
CA ASN A 54 4.85 -9.87 -9.13
C ASN A 54 3.57 -9.02 -9.06
N THR A 55 3.46 -8.10 -8.11
CA THR A 55 2.32 -7.19 -7.97
C THR A 55 2.71 -5.74 -8.25
N LYS A 56 3.99 -5.39 -8.20
CA LYS A 56 4.47 -4.04 -8.50
C LYS A 56 4.17 -3.69 -9.95
N THR A 57 3.36 -2.65 -10.13
CA THR A 57 2.93 -2.18 -11.47
C THR A 57 3.44 -0.78 -11.79
N TYR A 58 3.86 -0.01 -10.78
CA TYR A 58 4.40 1.34 -10.92
C TYR A 58 5.79 1.45 -10.32
N GLU A 59 6.60 2.37 -10.83
CA GLU A 59 7.95 2.66 -10.34
C GLU A 59 7.96 3.97 -9.51
N VAL A 60 7.32 3.94 -8.34
CA VAL A 60 7.07 5.13 -7.49
C VAL A 60 7.52 4.93 -6.05
N GLY A 61 8.74 4.43 -5.86
CA GLY A 61 9.37 4.35 -4.54
C GLY A 61 8.90 3.19 -3.66
N GLN A 62 8.22 2.18 -4.24
CA GLN A 62 7.87 0.98 -3.49
C GLN A 62 9.12 0.15 -3.16
N GLU A 63 9.18 -0.31 -1.91
CA GLU A 63 10.11 -1.34 -1.48
C GLU A 63 9.57 -2.70 -1.93
N ALA A 64 10.20 -3.28 -2.95
CA ALA A 64 9.77 -4.53 -3.56
C ALA A 64 10.46 -5.74 -2.91
N TYR A 65 9.64 -6.74 -2.58
CA TYR A 65 10.09 -8.02 -2.03
C TYR A 65 9.86 -9.13 -3.05
N ALA A 66 10.74 -10.14 -3.08
CA ALA A 66 10.46 -11.36 -3.81
C ALA A 66 9.23 -12.06 -3.20
N VAL A 67 8.51 -12.85 -4.01
CA VAL A 67 7.24 -13.47 -3.61
C VAL A 67 7.40 -14.43 -2.43
N ASP A 68 8.58 -15.05 -2.28
CA ASP A 68 8.92 -15.95 -1.17
C ASP A 68 9.42 -15.20 0.09
N GLN A 69 9.62 -13.88 0.03
CA GLN A 69 10.09 -13.04 1.13
C GLN A 69 8.98 -12.42 1.98
N VAL A 70 7.84 -13.11 2.12
CA VAL A 70 6.70 -12.65 2.94
C VAL A 70 7.13 -12.33 4.39
N GLN A 71 8.03 -13.14 4.96
CA GLN A 71 8.51 -12.96 6.33
C GLN A 71 9.27 -11.62 6.51
N ALA A 72 10.05 -11.21 5.51
CA ALA A 72 10.77 -9.94 5.57
C ALA A 72 9.81 -8.74 5.54
N MET A 73 8.74 -8.81 4.73
CA MET A 73 7.69 -7.78 4.72
C MET A 73 6.97 -7.70 6.07
N ILE A 74 6.70 -8.84 6.72
CA ILE A 74 6.10 -8.87 8.07
C ILE A 74 7.01 -8.20 9.10
N GLU A 75 8.32 -8.47 9.05
CA GLU A 75 9.30 -7.85 9.94
C GLU A 75 9.34 -6.33 9.75
N LYS A 76 9.35 -5.88 8.50
CA LYS A 76 9.27 -4.46 8.15
C LYS A 76 8.00 -3.79 8.70
N LEU A 77 6.84 -4.44 8.55
CA LEU A 77 5.58 -3.93 9.11
C LEU A 77 5.63 -3.81 10.64
N ARG A 78 6.24 -4.80 11.31
CA ARG A 78 6.41 -4.76 12.78
C ARG A 78 7.32 -3.63 13.21
N GLU A 79 8.38 -3.33 12.45
CA GLU A 79 9.27 -2.20 12.71
C GLU A 79 8.56 -0.86 12.58
N ILE A 80 7.72 -0.70 11.56
CA ILE A 80 6.95 0.54 11.33
C ILE A 80 5.85 0.72 12.38
N SER A 81 5.31 -0.37 12.93
CA SER A 81 4.27 -0.32 13.96
C SER A 81 4.77 0.00 15.38
N LYS A 82 6.09 0.13 15.57
CA LYS A 82 6.71 0.51 16.85
C LYS A 82 6.76 2.03 17.00
#